data_AF-A0A7J8VKX7-F1
#
_entry.id   AF-A0A7J8VKX7-F1
#
_cell.length_a   1.000
_cell.length_b   1.000
_cell.length_c   1.000
_cell.angle_alpha   90.00
_cell.angle_beta   90.00
_cell.angle_gamma   90.00
#
_symmetry.space_group_name_H-M   'P 1'
#
loop_
_entity.id
_entity.type
_entity.pdbx_description
1 polymer ?
#
loop_
_entity_poly.entity_id
_entity_poly.type
_entity_poly.pdbx_seq_one_letter_code
_entity_poly.pdbx_strand_id
1 'polypeptide(L)'
;MQRPCITFVFISLFLVSSYGEETDNKVTNIGAIIDVHSRIGKEEKTALEIAVQSFNNNVSNNHKLSLYIQNSRRDPLLAATAAKKLIEEQEVKAIIGLETWEEAAL
;
A
#
# COMPACT_ATOMS: atom_id res chain seq x y z
N MET A 1 0.67 -44.94 38.98
CA MET A 1 0.38 -43.58 39.49
C MET A 1 1.18 -42.57 38.67
N GLN A 2 0.65 -42.19 37.50
CA GLN A 2 1.22 -41.12 36.67
C GLN A 2 1.03 -39.79 37.39
N ARG A 3 2.09 -38.98 37.49
CA ARG A 3 2.06 -37.68 38.16
C ARG A 3 1.30 -36.67 37.28
N PRO A 4 0.05 -36.29 37.62
CA PRO A 4 -0.76 -35.37 36.81
C PRO A 4 -0.16 -33.95 36.71
N CYS A 5 0.83 -33.64 37.55
CA CYS A 5 1.52 -32.36 37.57
C CYS A 5 2.38 -32.12 36.31
N ILE A 6 3.02 -33.16 35.76
CA ILE A 6 3.93 -33.01 34.62
C ILE A 6 3.14 -32.71 33.33
N THR A 7 2.02 -33.41 33.11
CA THR A 7 1.15 -33.19 31.95
C THR A 7 0.52 -31.81 31.95
N PHE A 8 0.17 -31.27 33.12
CA PHE A 8 -0.40 -29.92 33.24
C PHE A 8 0.59 -28.83 32.85
N VAL A 9 1.88 -29.00 33.19
CA VAL A 9 2.96 -28.08 32.83
C VAL A 9 3.24 -28.11 31.32
N PHE A 10 3.17 -29.29 30.68
CA PHE A 10 3.31 -29.36 29.23
C PHE A 10 2.14 -28.68 28.51
N ILE A 11 0.90 -28.90 28.96
CA ILE A 11 -0.29 -28.26 28.37
C ILE A 11 -0.22 -26.73 28.50
N SER A 12 0.19 -26.21 29.67
CA SER A 12 0.35 -24.76 29.85
C SER A 12 1.47 -24.19 28.98
N LEU A 13 2.58 -24.92 28.80
CA LEU A 13 3.68 -24.51 27.93
C LEU A 13 3.24 -24.47 26.45
N PHE A 14 2.49 -25.48 25.98
CA PHE A 14 1.93 -25.50 24.62
C PHE A 14 0.96 -24.35 24.36
N LEU A 15 0.11 -23.99 25.34
CA LEU A 15 -0.81 -22.85 25.22
C LEU A 15 -0.05 -21.52 25.10
N VAL A 16 1.00 -21.32 25.91
CA VAL A 16 1.85 -20.12 25.85
C VAL A 16 2.60 -20.01 24.51
N SER A 17 3.08 -21.13 23.95
CA SER A 17 3.76 -21.13 22.64
C SER A 17 2.85 -20.87 21.44
N SER A 18 1.53 -21.06 21.59
CA SER A 18 0.56 -20.83 20.50
C SER A 18 0.15 -19.36 20.33
N TYR A 19 0.50 -18.48 21.29
CA TYR A 19 0.33 -17.04 21.17
C TYR A 19 1.46 -16.43 20.31
N GLY A 20 1.51 -16.82 19.04
CA GLY A 20 2.20 -16.04 18.02
C GLY A 20 1.21 -15.01 17.48
N GLU A 21 1.47 -13.72 17.68
CA GLU A 21 0.84 -12.70 16.83
C GLU A 21 1.39 -12.88 15.42
N GLU A 22 0.60 -13.47 14.52
CA GLU A 22 0.85 -13.31 13.09
C GLU A 22 0.69 -11.82 12.77
N THR A 23 1.81 -11.11 12.68
CA THR A 23 1.82 -9.76 12.14
C THR A 23 1.51 -9.87 10.66
N ASP A 24 0.22 -9.89 10.30
CA ASP A 24 -0.21 -9.79 8.92
C ASP A 24 0.31 -8.45 8.39
N ASN A 25 1.34 -8.50 7.54
CA ASN A 25 1.98 -7.33 6.96
C ASN A 25 1.03 -6.76 5.91
N LYS A 26 0.07 -5.96 6.35
CA LYS A 26 -1.00 -5.45 5.50
C LYS A 26 -0.43 -4.46 4.50
N VAL A 27 -0.55 -4.77 3.20
CA VAL A 27 -0.17 -3.85 2.12
C VAL A 27 -1.40 -3.14 1.60
N THR A 28 -1.32 -1.81 1.45
CA THR A 28 -2.35 -1.01 0.79
C THR A 28 -1.83 -0.49 -0.54
N ASN A 29 -2.55 -0.80 -1.61
CA ASN A 29 -2.25 -0.31 -2.94
C ASN A 29 -2.76 1.13 -3.08
N ILE A 30 -1.89 2.04 -3.52
CA ILE A 30 -2.23 3.42 -3.85
C ILE A 30 -1.82 3.70 -5.30
N GLY A 31 -2.63 4.49 -5.98
CA GLY A 31 -2.39 4.92 -7.35
C GLY A 31 -1.94 6.37 -7.42
N ALA A 32 -1.19 6.72 -8.45
CA ALA A 32 -0.97 8.09 -8.85
C ALA A 32 -1.17 8.27 -10.36
N ILE A 33 -1.77 9.38 -10.76
CA ILE A 33 -1.97 9.76 -12.17
C ILE A 33 -1.33 11.14 -12.36
N ILE A 34 -0.20 11.18 -13.07
CA ILE A 34 0.64 12.38 -13.22
C ILE A 34 1.31 12.39 -14.60
N ASP A 35 1.63 13.57 -15.15
CA ASP A 35 2.41 13.66 -16.39
C ASP A 35 3.90 13.45 -16.13
N VAL A 36 4.34 12.19 -16.09
CA VAL A 36 5.75 11.83 -15.82
C VAL A 36 6.75 12.32 -16.88
N HIS A 37 6.28 12.88 -18.00
CA HIS A 37 7.15 13.49 -19.00
C HIS A 37 7.41 14.98 -18.73
N SER A 38 6.51 15.65 -18.01
CA SER A 38 6.70 17.04 -17.62
C SER A 38 7.76 17.17 -16.53
N ARG A 39 8.31 18.38 -16.36
CA ARG A 39 9.22 18.66 -15.25
C ARG A 39 8.50 18.46 -13.91
N ILE A 40 7.28 18.97 -13.79
CA ILE A 40 6.46 18.91 -12.57
C ILE A 40 6.17 17.45 -12.22
N GLY A 41 5.70 16.64 -13.16
CA GLY A 41 5.37 15.24 -12.87
C GLY A 41 6.58 14.37 -12.51
N LYS A 42 7.80 14.72 -12.97
CA LYS A 42 9.03 14.07 -12.47
C LYS A 42 9.29 14.40 -11.01
N GLU A 43 9.12 15.66 -10.61
CA GLU A 43 9.26 16.11 -9.24
C GLU A 43 8.20 15.45 -8.34
N GLU A 44 6.94 15.37 -8.78
CA GLU A 44 5.84 14.69 -8.09
C GLU A 44 6.09 13.19 -7.93
N LYS A 45 6.54 12.51 -9.01
CA LYS A 45 6.90 11.10 -8.97
C LYS A 45 7.95 10.84 -7.88
N THR A 46 9.05 11.60 -7.90
CA THR A 46 10.12 11.44 -6.92
C THR A 46 9.64 11.73 -5.50
N ALA A 47 8.80 12.76 -5.31
CA ALA A 47 8.23 13.07 -4.00
C ALA A 47 7.34 11.93 -3.46
N LEU A 48 6.49 11.34 -4.31
CA LEU A 48 5.65 10.19 -3.94
C LEU A 48 6.48 8.95 -3.61
N GLU A 49 7.51 8.65 -4.40
CA GLU A 49 8.43 7.54 -4.15
C GLU A 49 9.14 7.70 -2.78
N ILE A 50 9.63 8.89 -2.48
CA ILE A 50 10.26 9.20 -1.18
C ILE A 50 9.24 9.09 -0.04
N ALA A 51 8.02 9.60 -0.23
CA ALA A 51 6.97 9.54 0.80
C ALA A 51 6.59 8.10 1.14
N VAL A 52 6.41 7.25 0.11
CA VAL A 52 6.10 5.82 0.28
C VAL A 52 7.25 5.07 0.93
N GLN A 53 8.48 5.30 0.48
CA GLN A 53 9.67 4.71 1.10
C GLN A 53 9.81 5.13 2.56
N SER A 54 9.60 6.40 2.87
CA SER A 54 9.65 6.93 4.23
C SER A 54 8.57 6.30 5.13
N PHE A 55 7.33 6.22 4.64
CA PHE A 55 6.23 5.57 5.36
C PHE A 55 6.54 4.10 5.64
N ASN A 56 6.96 3.38 4.60
CA ASN A 56 7.26 1.96 4.67
C ASN A 56 8.46 1.66 5.57
N ASN A 57 9.43 2.56 5.70
CA ASN A 57 10.62 2.29 6.50
C ASN A 57 10.54 2.83 7.93
N ASN A 58 9.84 3.95 8.15
CA ASN A 58 9.96 4.71 9.39
C ASN A 58 8.64 4.92 10.15
N VAL A 59 7.48 4.78 9.49
CA VAL A 59 6.18 5.15 10.10
C VAL A 59 5.40 3.93 10.54
N SER A 60 5.35 2.87 9.73
CA SER A 60 4.55 1.70 10.04
C SER A 60 5.34 0.40 10.08
N ASN A 61 5.17 -0.30 11.22
CA ASN A 61 5.84 -1.58 11.50
C ASN A 61 5.07 -2.79 10.96
N ASN A 62 3.75 -2.64 10.73
CA ASN A 62 2.85 -3.73 10.34
C ASN A 62 2.00 -3.42 9.11
N HIS A 63 2.16 -2.24 8.50
CA HIS A 63 1.38 -1.81 7.36
C HIS A 63 2.28 -1.14 6.32
N LYS A 64 2.17 -1.51 5.05
CA LYS A 64 2.98 -0.96 3.97
C LYS A 64 2.11 -0.40 2.86
N LEU A 65 2.69 0.47 2.04
CA LEU A 65 2.09 1.03 0.84
C LEU A 65 2.80 0.48 -0.40
N SER A 66 2.01 0.10 -1.41
CA SER A 66 2.49 -0.17 -2.77
C SER A 66 2.01 0.96 -3.69
N LEU A 67 2.91 1.55 -4.48
CA LEU A 67 2.62 2.70 -5.33
C LEU A 67 2.59 2.31 -6.80
N TYR A 68 1.48 2.63 -7.48
CA TYR A 68 1.30 2.41 -8.91
C TYR A 68 1.10 3.74 -9.62
N ILE A 69 2.05 4.13 -10.48
CA ILE A 69 2.01 5.40 -11.19
C ILE A 69 1.57 5.18 -12.64
N GLN A 70 0.57 5.94 -13.08
CA GLN A 70 0.13 6.02 -14.46
C GLN A 70 0.40 7.42 -15.04
N ASN A 71 0.67 7.45 -16.34
CA ASN A 71 0.96 8.68 -17.05
C ASN A 71 -0.32 9.27 -17.67
N SER A 72 -0.69 10.48 -17.27
CA SER A 72 -1.86 11.17 -17.80
C SER A 72 -1.62 11.83 -19.16
N ARG A 73 -0.37 12.23 -19.43
CA ARG A 73 0.03 13.04 -20.61
C ARG A 73 -0.82 14.32 -20.79
N ARG A 74 -1.42 14.84 -19.71
CA ARG A 74 -2.34 15.99 -19.75
C ARG A 74 -3.58 15.76 -20.62
N ASP A 75 -3.97 14.50 -20.78
CA ASP A 75 -5.15 14.10 -21.54
C ASP A 75 -6.19 13.48 -20.58
N PRO A 76 -7.35 14.12 -20.39
CA PRO A 76 -8.38 13.63 -19.50
C PRO A 76 -8.92 12.23 -19.83
N LEU A 77 -8.95 11.83 -21.10
CA LEU A 77 -9.41 10.48 -21.49
C LEU A 77 -8.36 9.42 -21.13
N LEU A 78 -7.07 9.75 -21.27
CA LEU A 78 -5.99 8.89 -20.80
C LEU A 78 -5.97 8.83 -19.26
N ALA A 79 -6.23 9.94 -18.58
CA ALA A 79 -6.37 9.98 -17.13
C ALA A 79 -7.52 9.09 -16.63
N ALA A 80 -8.70 9.17 -17.25
CA ALA A 80 -9.84 8.30 -16.93
C ALA A 80 -9.53 6.81 -17.19
N THR A 81 -8.87 6.50 -18.30
CA THR A 81 -8.44 5.12 -18.62
C THR A 81 -7.42 4.60 -17.60
N ALA A 82 -6.46 5.45 -17.21
CA ALA A 82 -5.49 5.15 -16.17
C ALA A 82 -6.15 4.92 -14.80
N ALA A 83 -7.14 5.73 -14.44
CA ALA A 83 -7.92 5.57 -13.21
C ALA A 83 -8.66 4.23 -13.20
N LYS A 84 -9.35 3.90 -14.29
CA LYS A 84 -10.01 2.60 -14.47
C LYS A 84 -9.04 1.44 -14.26
N LYS A 85 -7.86 1.49 -14.89
CA LYS A 85 -6.81 0.49 -14.73
C LYS A 85 -6.34 0.35 -13.28
N LEU A 86 -6.14 1.47 -12.57
CA LEU A 86 -5.73 1.45 -11.16
C LEU A 86 -6.81 0.83 -10.26
N ILE A 87 -8.09 1.12 -10.53
CA ILE A 87 -9.23 0.60 -9.75
C ILE A 87 -9.44 -0.89 -10.01
N GLU A 88 -9.51 -1.29 -11.28
CA GLU A 88 -9.92 -2.64 -11.67
C GLU A 88 -8.77 -3.65 -11.63
N GLU A 89 -7.55 -3.25 -12.02
CA GLU A 89 -6.42 -4.18 -12.11
C GLU A 89 -5.51 -4.15 -10.87
N GLN A 90 -5.34 -2.98 -10.27
CA GLN A 90 -4.43 -2.80 -9.12
C GLN A 90 -5.16 -2.65 -7.78
N GLU A 91 -6.50 -2.60 -7.80
CA GLU A 91 -7.37 -2.54 -6.64
C GLU A 91 -6.97 -1.45 -5.62
N VAL A 92 -6.50 -0.30 -6.14
CA VAL A 92 -5.99 0.78 -5.29
C VAL A 92 -7.09 1.34 -4.38
N LYS A 93 -6.71 1.72 -3.16
CA LYS A 93 -7.63 2.32 -2.18
C LYS A 93 -7.73 3.83 -2.30
N ALA A 94 -6.77 4.46 -2.96
CA ALA A 94 -6.75 5.88 -3.24
C ALA A 94 -5.98 6.14 -4.54
N ILE A 95 -6.35 7.22 -5.24
CA ILE A 95 -5.62 7.77 -6.38
C ILE A 95 -5.22 9.20 -6.03
N ILE A 96 -3.95 9.53 -6.27
CA ILE A 96 -3.35 10.85 -6.01
C ILE A 96 -2.94 11.48 -7.35
N GLY A 97 -3.10 12.79 -7.50
CA GLY A 97 -2.65 13.52 -8.69
C GLY A 97 -3.81 14.13 -9.47
N LEU A 98 -3.72 14.07 -10.81
CA LEU A 98 -4.53 14.82 -11.79
C LEU A 98 -4.07 16.29 -11.84
N GLU A 99 -3.05 16.56 -12.67
CA GLU A 99 -2.31 17.83 -12.75
C GLU A 99 -3.25 18.99 -13.13
N THR A 100 -4.33 18.69 -13.88
CA THR A 100 -5.32 19.67 -14.29
C THR A 100 -6.72 19.32 -13.79
N TRP A 101 -7.57 20.34 -13.66
CA TRP A 101 -8.95 20.13 -13.20
C TRP A 101 -9.76 19.31 -14.21
N GLU A 102 -9.43 19.39 -15.51
CA GLU A 102 -10.06 18.60 -16.55
C GLU A 102 -9.78 17.09 -16.35
N GLU A 103 -8.57 16.72 -15.94
CA GLU A 103 -8.23 15.33 -15.60
C GLU A 103 -9.01 14.84 -14.36
N ALA A 104 -9.36 15.74 -13.44
CA ALA A 104 -10.08 15.43 -12.22
C ALA A 104 -11.61 15.42 -12.35
N ALA A 105 -12.15 16.09 -13.35
CA ALA A 105 -13.59 16.27 -13.52
C ALA A 105 -14.27 15.18 -14.37
N LEU A 106 -13.48 14.38 -15.11
CA LEU A 106 -13.98 13.43 -16.10
C LEU A 106 -14.39 12.07 -15.54
#